data_AF-A0A2V6G529-F1
#
_entry.id   AF-A0A2V6G529-F1
#
_cell.length_a   1.000
_cell.length_b   1.000
_cell.length_c   1.000
_cell.angle_alpha   90.00
_cell.angle_beta   90.00
_cell.angle_gamma   90.00
#
_symmetry.space_group_name_H-M   'P 1'
#
loop_
_entity.id
_entity.type
_entity.pdbx_description
1 polymer ?
#
loop_
_entity_poly.entity_id
_entity_poly.type
_entity_poly.pdbx_seq_one_letter_code
_entity_poly.pdbx_strand_id
1 'polypeptide(L)'
;MKTTLAHQLADYGCALRFEDLSKEVVHEVKRRVIDSLGCALGAWKEEPFVMARRVAADFSAKHGSTIFGTDHKAPPDWAAFANGCGIRYFDFNDTYLS
;
A
#
# COMPACT_ATOMS: atom_id res chain seq x y z
N MET A 1 -19.33 -1.00 29.59
CA MET A 1 -18.36 0.05 29.21
C MET A 1 -19.05 1.02 28.27
N LYS A 2 -18.74 2.32 28.35
CA LYS A 2 -19.25 3.30 27.38
C LYS A 2 -18.50 3.12 26.05
N THR A 3 -19.21 2.97 24.95
CA THR A 3 -18.61 2.90 23.61
C THR A 3 -17.83 4.17 23.34
N THR A 4 -16.54 4.04 23.04
CA THR A 4 -15.67 5.16 22.64
C THR A 4 -15.59 5.26 21.13
N LEU A 5 -15.07 6.36 20.59
CA LEU A 5 -14.81 6.48 19.15
C LEU A 5 -13.88 5.38 18.64
N ALA A 6 -12.89 4.97 19.44
CA ALA A 6 -12.00 3.86 19.09
C ALA A 6 -12.76 2.53 18.92
N HIS A 7 -13.74 2.26 19.79
CA HIS A 7 -14.61 1.09 19.64
C HIS A 7 -15.44 1.19 18.35
N GLN A 8 -16.03 2.35 18.05
CA GLN A 8 -16.82 2.53 16.83
C GLN A 8 -16.00 2.31 15.54
N LEU A 9 -14.77 2.82 15.49
CA LEU A 9 -13.88 2.61 14.34
C LEU A 9 -13.44 1.15 14.19
N ALA A 10 -13.12 0.49 15.31
CA ALA A 10 -12.78 -0.92 15.32
C ALA A 10 -13.97 -1.78 14.86
N ASP A 11 -15.16 -1.52 15.39
CA ASP A 11 -16.40 -2.22 15.04
C ASP A 11 -16.71 -2.03 13.55
N TYR A 12 -16.60 -0.80 13.02
CA TYR A 12 -16.77 -0.52 11.59
C TYR A 12 -15.76 -1.30 10.74
N GLY A 13 -14.46 -1.24 11.08
CA GLY A 13 -13.41 -1.92 10.33
C GLY A 13 -13.54 -3.45 10.34
N CYS A 14 -14.03 -4.03 11.45
CA CYS A 14 -14.24 -5.47 11.57
C CYS A 14 -15.53 -5.95 10.89
N ALA A 15 -16.56 -5.10 10.82
CA ALA A 15 -17.86 -5.46 10.27
C ALA A 15 -18.00 -5.19 8.76
N LEU A 16 -17.22 -4.27 8.19
CA LEU A 16 -17.31 -3.88 6.79
C LEU A 16 -17.00 -5.06 5.85
N ARG A 17 -17.90 -5.30 4.90
CA ARG A 17 -17.75 -6.31 3.85
C ARG A 17 -17.66 -5.66 2.48
N PHE A 18 -17.12 -6.40 1.51
CA PHE A 18 -17.04 -5.92 0.13
C PHE A 18 -18.43 -5.60 -0.45
N GLU A 19 -19.46 -6.37 -0.06
CA GLU A 19 -20.84 -6.17 -0.53
C GLU A 19 -21.47 -4.88 -0.01
N ASP A 20 -20.93 -4.28 1.06
CA ASP A 20 -21.40 -3.01 1.62
C ASP A 20 -20.87 -1.80 0.82
N LEU A 21 -19.91 -2.01 -0.09
CA LEU A 21 -19.30 -0.95 -0.88
C LEU A 21 -20.17 -0.60 -2.10
N SER A 22 -20.35 0.70 -2.34
CA SER A 22 -21.02 1.17 -3.56
C SER A 22 -20.16 0.87 -4.81
N LYS A 23 -20.81 0.79 -5.98
CA LYS A 23 -20.11 0.54 -7.25
C LYS A 23 -19.11 1.64 -7.57
N GLU A 24 -19.45 2.88 -7.20
CA GLU A 24 -18.63 4.07 -7.35
C GLU A 24 -17.37 3.96 -6.47
N VAL A 25 -17.53 3.58 -5.18
CA VAL A 25 -16.38 3.36 -4.28
C VAL A 25 -15.43 2.30 -4.85
N VAL A 26 -15.97 1.16 -5.29
CA VAL A 26 -15.17 0.09 -5.90
C VAL A 26 -14.46 0.57 -7.17
N HIS A 27 -15.12 1.40 -7.99
CA HIS A 27 -14.52 2.00 -9.17
C HIS A 27 -13.34 2.91 -8.78
N GLU A 28 -13.53 3.80 -7.83
CA GLU A 28 -12.50 4.75 -7.37
C GLU A 28 -11.27 4.05 -6.75
N VAL A 29 -11.49 3.02 -5.92
CA VAL A 29 -10.39 2.27 -5.31
C VAL A 29 -9.54 1.59 -6.37
N LYS A 30 -10.15 1.03 -7.43
CA LYS A 30 -9.38 0.46 -8.55
C LYS A 30 -8.49 1.48 -9.23
N ARG A 31 -8.96 2.72 -9.43
CA ARG A 31 -8.16 3.80 -10.01
C ARG A 31 -6.94 4.11 -9.13
N ARG A 32 -7.15 4.22 -7.82
CA ARG A 32 -6.09 4.49 -6.83
C ARG A 32 -5.03 3.40 -6.76
N VAL A 33 -5.43 2.13 -6.89
CA VAL A 33 -4.48 1.00 -6.97
C VAL A 33 -3.61 1.11 -8.22
N ILE A 34 -4.21 1.38 -9.38
CA ILE A 34 -3.49 1.52 -10.65
C ILE A 34 -2.55 2.74 -10.60
N ASP A 35 -3.02 3.87 -10.07
CA ASP A 35 -2.25 5.09 -9.89
C ASP A 35 -1.03 4.87 -8.99
N SER A 36 -1.22 4.21 -7.84
CA SER A 36 -0.12 3.88 -6.91
C SER A 36 0.96 3.02 -7.59
N LEU A 37 0.56 2.01 -8.37
CA LEU A 37 1.48 1.21 -9.16
C LEU A 37 2.22 2.06 -10.21
N GLY A 38 1.52 2.98 -10.88
CA GLY A 38 2.11 3.94 -11.80
C GLY A 38 3.17 4.81 -11.15
N CYS A 39 2.89 5.36 -9.96
CA CYS A 39 3.85 6.15 -9.19
C CYS A 39 5.10 5.35 -8.84
N ALA A 40 4.93 4.12 -8.32
CA ALA A 40 6.06 3.25 -7.97
C ALA A 40 6.91 2.88 -9.20
N LEU A 41 6.29 2.61 -10.34
CA LEU A 41 6.99 2.34 -11.60
C LEU A 41 7.76 3.56 -12.09
N GLY A 42 7.17 4.75 -12.00
CA GLY A 42 7.85 6.01 -12.31
C GLY A 42 9.09 6.19 -11.45
N ALA A 43 8.98 5.92 -10.14
CA ALA A 43 10.07 6.07 -9.18
C ALA A 43 11.10 4.93 -9.23
N TRP A 44 10.98 3.96 -10.14
CA TRP A 44 11.74 2.70 -10.09
C TRP A 44 13.25 2.86 -9.92
N LYS A 45 13.84 3.83 -10.64
CA LYS A 45 15.28 4.07 -10.65
C LYS A 45 15.74 5.14 -9.65
N GLU A 46 14.81 5.71 -8.91
CA GLU A 46 15.08 6.81 -8.00
C GLU A 46 15.82 6.32 -6.77
N GLU A 47 16.79 7.11 -6.33
CA GLU A 47 17.75 6.71 -5.30
C GLU A 47 17.07 6.22 -4.01
N PRO A 48 16.07 6.92 -3.43
CA PRO A 48 15.42 6.43 -2.23
C PRO A 48 14.68 5.12 -2.41
N PHE A 49 14.02 4.89 -3.56
CA PHE A 49 13.34 3.63 -3.80
C PHE A 49 14.36 2.50 -4.01
N VAL A 50 15.47 2.75 -4.72
CA VAL A 50 16.58 1.77 -4.84
C VAL A 50 17.14 1.40 -3.47
N MET A 51 17.38 2.38 -2.60
CA MET A 51 17.86 2.15 -1.23
C MET A 51 16.86 1.35 -0.40
N ALA A 52 15.57 1.71 -0.45
CA ALA A 52 14.52 1.01 0.29
C ALA A 52 14.39 -0.45 -0.15
N ARG A 53 14.48 -0.73 -1.46
CA ARG A 53 14.50 -2.12 -1.97
C ARG A 53 15.73 -2.89 -1.51
N ARG A 54 16.91 -2.26 -1.46
CA ARG A 54 18.14 -2.91 -0.96
C ARG A 54 17.99 -3.31 0.51
N VAL A 55 17.53 -2.40 1.36
CA VAL A 55 17.33 -2.68 2.79
C VAL A 55 16.27 -3.77 2.98
N ALA A 56 15.14 -3.71 2.26
CA ALA A 56 14.10 -4.74 2.36
C ALA A 56 14.57 -6.11 1.83
N ALA A 57 15.51 -6.14 0.87
CA ALA A 57 16.05 -7.38 0.31
C ALA A 57 16.91 -8.18 1.32
N ASP A 58 17.44 -7.52 2.35
CA ASP A 58 18.18 -8.19 3.43
C ASP A 58 17.27 -9.12 4.27
N PHE A 59 15.95 -8.96 4.15
CA PHE A 59 14.95 -9.77 4.86
C PHE A 59 14.22 -10.66 3.87
N SER A 60 14.21 -11.97 4.14
CA SER A 60 13.53 -12.97 3.30
C SER A 60 12.47 -13.72 4.09
N ALA A 61 11.33 -13.99 3.45
CA ALA A 61 10.26 -14.78 4.04
C ALA A 61 9.71 -15.80 3.02
N LYS A 62 9.64 -17.07 3.43
CA LYS A 62 9.10 -18.17 2.60
C LYS A 62 7.64 -17.89 2.16
N HIS A 63 6.86 -17.28 3.04
CA HIS A 63 5.49 -16.86 2.79
C HIS A 63 5.36 -15.33 2.87
N GLY A 64 6.24 -14.65 2.12
CA GLY A 64 6.35 -13.19 2.12
C GLY A 64 5.58 -12.48 1.01
N SER A 65 5.70 -11.16 1.01
CA SER A 65 5.18 -10.25 -0.01
C SER A 65 6.27 -9.86 -1.00
N THR A 66 5.89 -9.59 -2.24
CA THR A 66 6.83 -9.22 -3.31
C THR A 66 7.21 -7.75 -3.21
N ILE A 67 8.52 -7.47 -3.29
CA ILE A 67 9.00 -6.11 -3.60
C ILE A 67 8.73 -5.86 -5.08
N PHE A 68 8.01 -4.78 -5.41
CA PHE A 68 7.61 -4.45 -6.78
C PHE A 68 8.80 -4.51 -7.74
N GLY A 69 8.56 -4.97 -8.97
CA GLY A 69 9.58 -5.07 -10.01
C GLY A 69 10.69 -6.11 -9.76
N THR A 70 10.55 -6.97 -8.75
CA THR A 70 11.50 -8.05 -8.43
C THR A 70 10.76 -9.38 -8.19
N ASP A 71 11.52 -10.48 -8.11
CA ASP A 71 11.05 -11.79 -7.65
C ASP A 71 11.25 -12.02 -6.14
N HIS A 72 11.90 -11.08 -5.44
CA HIS A 72 12.23 -11.20 -4.02
C HIS A 72 10.98 -11.16 -3.12
N LYS A 73 10.96 -12.06 -2.13
CA LYS A 73 9.90 -12.17 -1.12
C LYS A 73 10.42 -11.75 0.25
N ALA A 74 10.02 -10.58 0.71
CA ALA A 74 10.33 -10.06 2.03
C ALA A 74 9.17 -10.30 3.01
N PRO A 75 9.40 -10.21 4.33
CA PRO A 75 8.31 -10.05 5.29
C PRO A 75 7.35 -8.93 4.87
N PRO A 76 6.02 -9.06 5.10
CA PRO A 76 5.02 -8.14 4.55
C PRO A 76 5.24 -6.66 4.91
N ASP A 77 5.72 -6.38 6.12
CA ASP A 77 6.09 -5.05 6.60
C ASP A 77 7.28 -4.44 5.82
N TRP A 78 8.33 -5.23 5.58
CA TRP A 78 9.48 -4.80 4.76
C TRP A 78 9.12 -4.57 3.29
N ALA A 79 8.29 -5.46 2.72
CA ALA A 79 7.79 -5.27 1.36
C ALA A 79 6.90 -4.01 1.26
N ALA A 80 6.03 -3.79 2.25
CA ALA A 80 5.17 -2.60 2.31
C ALA A 80 6.00 -1.31 2.44
N PHE A 81 7.05 -1.32 3.27
CA PHE A 81 7.99 -0.21 3.39
C PHE A 81 8.66 0.14 2.06
N ALA A 82 9.28 -0.85 1.39
CA ALA A 82 9.96 -0.62 0.13
C ALA A 82 9.01 -0.14 -0.97
N ASN A 83 7.86 -0.82 -1.13
CA ASN A 83 6.88 -0.47 -2.15
C ASN A 83 6.25 0.91 -1.88
N GLY A 84 5.92 1.21 -0.63
CA GLY A 84 5.38 2.50 -0.21
C GLY A 84 6.35 3.66 -0.45
N CYS A 85 7.65 3.46 -0.27
CA CYS A 85 8.67 4.43 -0.63
C CYS A 85 8.59 4.82 -2.11
N GLY A 86 8.48 3.84 -3.00
CA GLY A 86 8.30 4.09 -4.44
C GLY A 86 7.00 4.80 -4.77
N ILE A 87 5.88 4.38 -4.17
CA ILE A 87 4.55 4.98 -4.40
C ILE A 87 4.55 6.48 -4.05
N ARG A 88 5.18 6.87 -2.94
CA ARG A 88 5.13 8.24 -2.42
C ARG A 88 6.25 9.16 -2.94
N TYR A 89 7.26 8.62 -3.62
CA TYR A 89 8.50 9.35 -3.88
C TYR A 89 8.30 10.69 -4.61
N PHE A 90 7.54 10.69 -5.71
CA PHE A 90 7.30 11.91 -6.50
C PHE A 90 6.16 12.78 -5.97
N ASP A 91 5.49 12.37 -4.89
CA ASP A 91 4.26 13.01 -4.42
C ASP A 91 3.17 13.12 -5.51
N PHE A 92 3.13 12.13 -6.40
CA PHE A 92 2.20 12.01 -7.53
C PHE A 92 1.00 11.11 -7.25
N ASN A 93 0.92 10.50 -6.07
CA ASN A 93 -0.22 9.67 -5.71
C ASN A 93 -1.49 10.51 -5.57
N ASP A 94 -2.61 9.80 -5.60
CA ASP A 94 -3.94 10.33 -5.36
C ASP A 94 -4.03 11.40 -4.24
N THR A 95 -4.62 12.54 -4.58
CA THR A 95 -5.02 13.55 -3.61
C THR A 95 -6.49 13.31 -3.21
N TYR A 96 -6.81 13.50 -1.92
CA TYR A 96 -8.18 13.34 -1.42
C TYR A 96 -9.08 14.54 -1.74
N LEU A 97 -8.47 15.71 -1.98
CA LEU A 97 -9.16 16.96 -2.32
C LEU A 97 -8.94 17.25 -3.81
N SER A 98 -9.76 16.67 -4.67
CA SER A 98 -9.82 17.01 -6.10
C SER A 98 -11.25 17.01 -6.59
#